data_AF-A0A0G0KBT9-F1
#
_entry.id   AF-A0A0G0KBT9-F1
#
_cell.length_a   1.000
_cell.length_b   1.000
_cell.length_c   1.000
_cell.angle_alpha   90.00
_cell.angle_beta   90.00
_cell.angle_gamma   90.00
#
_symmetry.space_group_name_H-M   'P 1'
#
loop_
_entity.id
_entity.type
_entity.pdbx_description
1 polymer ?
#
loop_
_entity_poly.entity_id
_entity_poly.type
_entity_poly.pdbx_seq_one_letter_code
_entity_poly.pdbx_strand_id
1 'polypeptide(L)' 'QKNLKEKDIDLVITESLKEKVVELGYDPVFGAREMRRVIQDKVENLIATAMLSNKIQKGDKIEIDKELNLTIN' A
#
# COMPACT_ATOMS: atom_id res chain seq x y z
N GLN A 1 1.50 -6.46 -14.50
CA GLN A 1 1.57 -5.62 -13.28
C GLN A 1 1.71 -4.18 -13.71
N LYS A 2 0.81 -3.29 -13.28
CA LYS A 2 0.90 -1.84 -13.56
C LYS A 2 1.85 -1.24 -12.53
N ASN A 3 3.02 -0.77 -12.97
CA ASN A 3 4.00 -0.16 -12.06
C ASN A 3 3.55 1.25 -11.69
N LEU A 4 3.46 1.57 -10.39
CA LEU A 4 3.14 2.93 -9.92
C LEU A 4 4.16 3.96 -10.41
N LYS A 5 5.42 3.54 -10.61
CA LYS A 5 6.47 4.36 -11.23
C LYS A 5 6.16 4.81 -12.66
N GLU A 6 5.46 4.00 -13.45
CA GLU A 6 5.06 4.40 -14.82
C GLU A 6 3.98 5.50 -14.79
N LYS A 7 3.31 5.65 -13.64
CA LYS A 7 2.28 6.64 -13.41
C LYS A 7 2.75 7.82 -12.58
N ASP A 8 4.05 7.96 -12.31
CA ASP A 8 4.61 9.09 -11.54
C ASP A 8 3.92 9.24 -10.18
N ILE A 9 3.56 8.12 -9.55
CA ILE A 9 2.95 8.10 -8.22
C ILE A 9 4.00 7.62 -7.24
N ASP A 10 4.33 8.47 -6.27
CA ASP A 10 5.27 8.14 -5.20
C ASP A 10 4.52 7.55 -4.02
N LEU A 11 4.76 6.27 -3.76
CA LEU A 11 4.24 5.59 -2.58
C LEU A 11 5.25 5.69 -1.43
N VAL A 12 4.87 6.35 -0.35
CA VAL A 12 5.62 6.43 0.89
C VAL A 12 5.12 5.37 1.87
N ILE A 13 5.98 4.42 2.19
CA ILE A 13 5.72 3.39 3.20
C ILE A 13 6.24 3.89 4.55
N THR A 14 5.32 4.15 5.47
CA THR A 14 5.62 4.54 6.85
C THR A 14 6.12 3.34 7.67
N GLU A 15 6.86 3.58 8.75
CA GLU A 15 7.23 2.50 9.69
C GLU A 15 6.00 1.85 10.33
N SER A 16 4.98 2.66 10.66
CA SER A 16 3.74 2.16 11.25
C SER A 16 2.99 1.22 10.31
N LEU A 17 3.01 1.47 8.99
CA LEU A 17 2.48 0.54 8.00
C LEU A 17 3.29 -0.77 7.96
N LYS A 18 4.62 -0.71 8.08
CA LYS A 18 5.46 -1.93 8.12
C LYS A 18 5.11 -2.79 9.32
N GLU A 19 4.97 -2.20 10.51
CA GLU A 19 4.55 -2.91 11.72
C GLU A 19 3.18 -3.56 11.53
N LYS A 20 2.22 -2.84 10.92
CA LYS A 20 0.90 -3.40 10.64
C LYS A 20 0.95 -4.58 9.67
N VAL A 21 1.76 -4.49 8.62
CA VAL A 21 1.93 -5.58 7.66
C VAL A 21 2.55 -6.81 8.34
N VAL A 22 3.49 -6.62 9.26
CA VAL A 22 4.05 -7.71 10.06
C VAL A 22 2.96 -8.31 10.95
N GLU A 23 2.17 -7.50 11.66
CA GLU A 23 1.06 -7.98 12.50
C GLU A 23 0.03 -8.80 11.70
N LEU A 24 -0.32 -8.35 10.49
CA LEU A 24 -1.35 -8.97 9.66
C LEU A 24 -0.84 -10.15 8.82
N GLY A 25 0.44 -10.14 8.44
CA GLY A 25 1.03 -11.07 7.49
C GLY A 25 2.08 -12.00 8.11
N TYR A 26 2.29 -11.93 9.42
CA TYR A 26 3.13 -12.88 10.13
C TYR A 26 2.34 -14.17 10.36
N ASP A 27 2.58 -15.14 9.50
CA ASP A 27 2.15 -16.51 9.71
C ASP A 27 3.38 -17.37 10.03
N PRO A 28 3.44 -18.03 11.21
CA PRO A 28 4.59 -18.85 11.60
C PRO A 28 4.79 -20.09 10.71
N VAL A 29 3.78 -20.52 9.96
CA VAL A 29 3.84 -21.65 9.03
C VAL A 29 4.33 -21.21 7.65
N PHE A 30 3.91 -20.03 7.17
CA PHE A 30 4.20 -19.56 5.81
C PHE A 30 5.29 -18.47 5.71
N GLY A 31 5.74 -17.94 6.86
CA GLY A 31 6.77 -16.91 6.94
C GLY A 31 6.40 -15.62 6.19
N ALA A 32 7.40 -14.92 5.67
CA ALA A 32 7.22 -13.62 5.00
C ALA A 32 6.38 -13.61 3.71
N ARG A 33 5.90 -14.77 3.25
CA ARG A 33 5.09 -14.86 2.01
C ARG A 33 3.71 -14.22 2.20
N GLU A 34 3.08 -14.43 3.36
CA GLU A 34 1.81 -13.81 3.69
C GLU A 34 1.93 -12.28 3.83
N MET A 35 3.08 -11.76 4.28
CA MET A 35 3.34 -10.31 4.31
C MET A 35 3.26 -9.66 2.92
N ARG A 36 3.82 -10.28 1.88
CA ARG A 36 3.70 -9.77 0.51
C ARG A 36 2.25 -9.74 0.05
N ARG A 37 1.48 -10.77 0.39
CA ARG A 37 0.07 -10.86 0.04
C ARG A 37 -0.77 -9.80 0.75
N VAL A 38 -0.53 -9.54 2.03
CA VAL A 38 -1.21 -8.47 2.78
C VAL A 38 -0.93 -7.11 2.15
N ILE A 39 0.33 -6.82 1.79
CA ILE A 39 0.66 -5.58 1.07
C ILE A 39 -0.13 -5.52 -0.23
N GLN A 40 -0.11 -6.59 -1.03
CA GLN A 40 -0.79 -6.60 -2.33
C GLN A 40 -2.31 -6.41 -2.18
N ASP A 41 -2.95 -7.21 -1.34
CA ASP A 41 -4.40 -7.20 -1.17
C ASP A 41 -4.92 -5.97 -0.42
N LYS A 42 -4.12 -5.33 0.44
CA LYS A 42 -4.56 -4.14 1.18
C LYS A 42 -4.09 -2.87 0.50
N VAL A 43 -2.78 -2.72 0.29
CA VAL A 43 -2.18 -1.50 -0.23
C VAL A 43 -2.50 -1.30 -1.71
N GLU A 44 -2.34 -2.32 -2.58
CA GLU A 44 -2.66 -2.13 -4.01
C GLU A 44 -4.16 -1.89 -4.22
N ASN A 45 -5.04 -2.56 -3.46
CA ASN A 45 -6.49 -2.34 -3.58
C ASN A 45 -6.93 -0.94 -3.14
N LEU A 46 -6.34 -0.39 -2.07
CA LEU A 46 -6.60 1.00 -1.64
C LEU A 46 -6.21 1.99 -2.73
N ILE A 47 -5.00 1.83 -3.27
CA ILE A 47 -4.49 2.71 -4.31
C ILE A 47 -5.34 2.56 -5.58
N ALA A 48 -5.65 1.33 -6.01
CA ALA A 48 -6.50 1.09 -7.17
C ALA A 48 -7.88 1.74 -7.01
N THR A 49 -8.51 1.61 -5.85
CA THR A 49 -9.81 2.22 -5.55
C THR A 49 -9.75 3.75 -5.59
N ALA A 50 -8.72 4.34 -4.98
CA ALA A 50 -8.53 5.79 -4.98
C ALA A 50 -8.18 6.34 -6.38
N MET A 51 -7.44 5.58 -7.18
CA MET A 51 -7.18 5.91 -8.59
C MET A 51 -8.46 5.84 -9.43
N LEU A 52 -9.29 4.81 -9.26
CA LEU A 52 -10.58 4.70 -9.94
C LEU A 52 -11.56 5.80 -9.53
N SER A 53 -11.43 6.30 -8.30
CA SER A 53 -12.23 7.40 -7.77
C SER A 53 -11.73 8.79 -8.21
N ASN A 54 -10.72 8.87 -9.10
CA ASN A 54 -10.04 10.12 -9.48
C ASN A 54 -9.49 10.94 -8.30
N LYS A 55 -9.23 10.29 -7.15
CA LYS A 55 -8.66 10.96 -5.98
C LYS A 55 -7.15 11.12 -6.09
N ILE A 56 -6.48 10.19 -6.77
CA ILE A 56 -5.04 10.19 -7.01
C ILE A 56 -4.78 10.63 -8.44
N GLN A 57 -3.90 11.62 -8.59
CA GLN A 57 -3.40 12.12 -9.85
C GLN A 57 -1.94 11.78 -10.06
N LYS A 58 -1.47 12.06 -11.27
CA LYS A 58 -0.09 11.86 -11.68
C LYS A 58 0.80 12.89 -10.97
N GLY A 59 1.86 12.47 -10.29
CA GLY A 59 2.73 13.34 -9.50
C GLY A 59 2.38 13.41 -8.02
N ASP A 60 1.26 12.82 -7.59
CA ASP A 60 0.84 12.80 -6.20
C ASP A 60 1.75 11.91 -5.35
N LYS A 61 2.03 12.36 -4.13
CA LYS A 61 2.68 11.55 -3.12
C LYS A 61 1.63 10.93 -2.21
N ILE A 62 1.58 9.62 -2.21
CA ILE A 62 0.64 8.85 -1.40
C ILE A 62 1.36 8.34 -0.16
N GLU A 63 0.78 8.59 1.00
CA GLU A 63 1.20 8.00 2.26
C GLU A 63 0.09 7.11 2.80
N ILE A 64 0.47 5.94 3.33
CA ILE A 64 -0.46 5.01 3.96
C ILE A 64 0.00 4.77 5.39
N ASP A 65 -0.94 4.92 6.33
CA ASP A 65 -0.71 4.68 7.75
C ASP A 65 -1.03 3.23 8.17
N LYS A 66 -0.78 2.91 9.45
CA LYS A 66 -1.11 1.61 10.05
C LYS A 66 -2.60 1.27 10.08
N GLU A 67 -3.47 2.27 9.96
CA GLU A 67 -4.92 2.10 9.92
C GLU A 67 -5.44 1.88 8.50
N LEU A 68 -4.53 1.78 7.51
CA LEU A 68 -4.84 1.66 6.09
C LEU A 68 -5.56 2.90 5.54
N ASN A 69 -5.35 4.06 6.15
CA ASN A 69 -5.83 5.33 5.60
C ASN A 69 -4.84 5.83 4.56
N LEU A 70 -5.40 6.30 3.45
CA LEU A 70 -4.64 6.88 2.35
C LEU A 70 -4.68 8.40 2.47
N THR A 71 -3.49 8.99 2.60
CA THR A 71 -3.29 10.45 2.59
C THR A 71 -2.54 10.85 1.33
N ILE A 72 -2.96 11.94 0.70
CA ILE A 72 -2.36 12.47 -0.52
C ILE A 72 -1.70 13.80 -0.16
N ASN A 73 -0.42 13.94 -0.49
CA ASN A 73 0.39 15.16 -0.30
C ASN A 73 0.84 15.73 -1.63
#